data_AF-A0A2T6B8T6-F1
#
_entry.id   AF-A0A2T6B8T6-F1
#
_cell.length_a   1.000
_cell.length_b   1.000
_cell.length_c   1.000
_cell.angle_alpha   90.00
_cell.angle_beta   90.00
_cell.angle_gamma   90.00
#
_symmetry.space_group_name_H-M   'P 1'
#
loop_
_entity.id
_entity.type
_entity.pdbx_description
1 polymer ?
#
loop_
_entity_poly.entity_id
_entity_poly.type
_entity_poly.pdbx_seq_one_letter_code
_entity_poly.pdbx_strand_id
1 'polypeptide(L)'
;MRILKQVVLLLGIMGSGPALAQVEVEGMRAFDRPFLELVGAIEAPRGYDAITGYAPFRPERPITEMTIGEVLEWQNRIRTAGAEATAVGRFQFVRDTLEFLTRAYEVPHDTLLDRRTQDYLARVLLHRCGFYAPETPIGELGDCLAGTWAALPMLTGPNRGESRYKGRANNHARTSPEVVTAVLSVRFAPDALTVAARGASDIGRGVSDLLAPRERVGLGAVISEASFRR
;
A
#
# COMPACT_ATOMS: atom_id res chain seq x y z
N MET A 1 77.23 -18.46 -14.22
CA MET A 1 77.84 -18.51 -12.87
C MET A 1 76.71 -18.55 -11.85
N ARG A 2 76.56 -19.71 -11.17
CA ARG A 2 75.72 -20.03 -9.96
C ARG A 2 74.22 -19.66 -9.97
N ILE A 3 73.24 -20.58 -10.03
CA ILE A 3 72.86 -21.70 -9.12
C ILE A 3 71.77 -21.31 -8.08
N LEU A 4 70.57 -21.89 -8.26
CA LEU A 4 69.63 -22.53 -7.30
C LEU A 4 68.59 -21.78 -6.43
N LYS A 5 67.46 -22.53 -6.27
CA LYS A 5 66.51 -22.73 -5.15
C LYS A 5 65.22 -21.91 -5.19
N GLN A 6 64.09 -22.54 -5.57
CA GLN A 6 63.11 -23.30 -4.74
C GLN A 6 62.15 -22.37 -3.95
N VAL A 7 60.87 -22.32 -4.35
CA VAL A 7 59.68 -22.96 -3.71
C VAL A 7 59.45 -22.51 -2.27
N VAL A 8 58.29 -21.87 -1.99
CA VAL A 8 57.29 -22.29 -0.99
C VAL A 8 56.03 -21.39 -1.05
N LEU A 9 54.91 -22.10 -0.95
CA LEU A 9 53.48 -21.78 -0.83
C LEU A 9 53.11 -20.75 0.25
N LEU A 10 52.08 -19.91 0.03
CA LEU A 10 51.16 -19.49 1.10
C LEU A 10 49.81 -18.98 0.58
N LEU A 11 48.80 -19.79 0.87
CA LEU A 11 47.42 -19.51 1.31
C LEU A 11 46.54 -18.53 0.52
N GLY A 12 45.40 -19.08 0.08
CA GLY A 12 44.29 -18.32 -0.43
C GLY A 12 43.65 -17.41 0.62
N ILE A 13 43.18 -16.27 0.13
CA ILE A 13 42.08 -15.54 0.73
C ILE A 13 41.01 -15.52 -0.35
N MET A 14 39.91 -16.23 -0.10
CA MET A 14 38.66 -16.00 -0.81
C MET A 14 38.25 -14.54 -0.53
N GLY A 15 38.64 -13.65 -1.43
CA GLY A 15 38.12 -12.29 -1.49
C GLY A 15 36.70 -12.36 -1.99
N SER A 16 35.76 -12.39 -1.04
CA SER A 16 34.34 -12.14 -1.19
C SER A 16 34.12 -11.05 -2.24
N GLY A 17 33.34 -11.36 -3.28
CA GLY A 17 32.92 -10.38 -4.28
C GLY A 17 32.28 -9.16 -3.60
N PRO A 18 32.22 -8.01 -4.27
CA PRO A 18 31.49 -6.88 -3.72
C PRO A 18 30.06 -7.37 -3.46
N ALA A 19 29.71 -7.45 -2.18
CA ALA A 19 28.33 -7.51 -1.75
C ALA A 19 27.66 -6.35 -2.48
N LEU A 20 26.79 -6.67 -3.42
CA LEU A 20 25.82 -5.72 -3.93
C LEU A 20 25.09 -5.25 -2.69
N ALA A 21 25.48 -4.07 -2.22
CA ALA A 21 24.81 -3.38 -1.15
C ALA A 21 23.34 -3.39 -1.55
N GLN A 22 22.55 -4.19 -0.83
CA GLN A 22 21.14 -3.99 -0.75
C GLN A 22 20.99 -2.60 -0.15
N VAL A 23 20.86 -1.60 -1.03
CA VAL A 23 20.30 -0.32 -0.64
C VAL A 23 18.84 -0.64 -0.36
N GLU A 24 18.56 -1.14 0.85
CA GLU A 24 17.24 -1.02 1.42
C GLU A 24 16.96 0.47 1.45
N VAL A 25 16.10 0.91 0.53
CA VAL A 25 15.67 2.29 0.46
C VAL A 25 14.90 2.57 1.74
N GLU A 26 15.58 3.24 2.66
CA GLU A 26 15.04 3.77 3.89
C GLU A 26 13.90 4.76 3.55
N GLY A 27 12.66 4.46 3.97
CA GLY A 27 11.60 5.47 4.07
C GLY A 27 10.25 5.12 3.41
N MET A 28 9.24 4.87 4.27
CA MET A 28 7.80 4.74 4.00
C MET A 28 7.37 3.61 3.03
N ARG A 29 6.96 2.48 3.60
CA ARG A 29 6.16 1.48 2.88
C ARG A 29 4.70 1.96 2.79
N ALA A 30 4.10 1.90 1.61
CA ALA A 30 2.68 2.17 1.48
C ALA A 30 1.84 0.98 2.00
N PHE A 31 0.79 1.28 2.76
CA PHE A 31 -0.18 0.34 3.30
C PHE A 31 -1.47 0.43 2.48
N ASP A 32 -1.58 -0.40 1.45
CA ASP A 32 -2.76 -0.44 0.56
C ASP A 32 -3.97 -1.14 1.17
N ARG A 33 -3.76 -2.04 2.15
CA ARG A 33 -4.82 -2.93 2.61
C ARG A 33 -6.03 -2.19 3.17
N PRO A 34 -5.89 -1.17 4.05
CA PRO A 34 -7.04 -0.42 4.55
C PRO A 34 -7.88 0.19 3.43
N PHE A 35 -7.23 0.68 2.37
CA PHE A 35 -7.93 1.26 1.23
C PHE A 35 -8.64 0.19 0.38
N LEU A 36 -7.98 -0.94 0.09
CA LEU A 36 -8.62 -2.05 -0.62
C LEU A 36 -9.79 -2.66 0.16
N GLU A 37 -9.71 -2.69 1.50
CA GLU A 37 -10.82 -3.10 2.36
C GLU A 37 -12.00 -2.13 2.26
N LEU A 38 -11.75 -0.82 2.32
CA LEU A 38 -12.79 0.20 2.13
C LEU A 38 -13.49 0.02 0.77
N VAL A 39 -12.72 -0.03 -0.33
CA VAL A 39 -13.27 -0.20 -1.68
C VAL A 39 -14.10 -1.48 -1.78
N GLY A 40 -13.55 -2.61 -1.33
CA GLY A 40 -14.25 -3.89 -1.38
C GLY A 40 -15.56 -3.89 -0.59
N ALA A 41 -15.59 -3.24 0.58
CA ALA A 41 -16.78 -3.17 1.41
C ALA A 41 -17.91 -2.34 0.76
N ILE A 42 -17.57 -1.25 0.07
CA ILE A 42 -18.57 -0.34 -0.52
C ILE A 42 -19.00 -0.77 -1.92
N GLU A 43 -18.11 -1.34 -2.72
CA GLU A 43 -18.40 -1.82 -4.08
C GLU A 43 -19.13 -3.17 -4.06
N ALA A 44 -18.60 -4.13 -3.29
CA ALA A 44 -19.00 -5.52 -3.35
C ALA A 44 -18.92 -6.19 -1.96
N PRO A 45 -19.84 -5.88 -1.03
CA PRO A 45 -19.85 -6.48 0.32
C PRO A 45 -19.98 -8.02 0.31
N ARG A 46 -20.40 -8.61 -0.81
CA ARG A 46 -20.43 -10.08 -1.03
C ARG A 46 -19.06 -10.69 -1.35
N GLY A 47 -18.00 -9.88 -1.46
CA GLY A 47 -16.62 -10.35 -1.60
C GLY A 47 -16.19 -10.66 -3.03
N TYR A 48 -15.22 -11.57 -3.16
CA TYR A 48 -14.48 -11.82 -4.40
C TYR A 48 -15.28 -12.53 -5.49
N ASP A 49 -16.43 -13.14 -5.17
CA ASP A 49 -17.36 -13.73 -6.14
C ASP A 49 -18.56 -12.83 -6.45
N ALA A 50 -18.49 -11.55 -6.05
CA ALA A 50 -19.59 -10.62 -6.28
C ALA A 50 -19.84 -10.40 -7.77
N ILE A 51 -21.08 -10.65 -8.18
CA ILE A 51 -21.58 -10.34 -9.52
C ILE A 51 -22.51 -9.14 -9.42
N THR A 52 -22.44 -8.28 -10.43
CA THR A 52 -23.36 -7.16 -10.63
C THR A 52 -24.83 -7.61 -10.60
N GLY A 53 -25.72 -6.76 -10.08
CA GLY A 53 -27.16 -7.01 -10.09
C GLY A 53 -27.79 -6.96 -11.48
N TYR A 54 -27.07 -6.44 -12.48
CA TYR A 54 -27.53 -6.29 -13.87
C TYR A 54 -27.32 -7.54 -14.73
N ALA A 55 -26.66 -8.57 -14.22
CA ALA A 55 -26.40 -9.79 -14.98
C ALA A 55 -27.70 -10.63 -15.12
N PRO A 56 -28.19 -10.90 -16.35
CA PRO A 56 -29.41 -11.67 -16.56
C PRO A 56 -29.26 -13.16 -16.20
N PHE A 57 -28.02 -13.65 -16.13
CA PHE A 57 -27.69 -15.01 -15.70
C PHE A 57 -26.33 -15.03 -15.00
N ARG A 58 -26.13 -16.04 -14.14
CA ARG A 58 -24.90 -16.23 -13.36
C ARG A 58 -23.86 -17.04 -14.14
N PRO A 59 -22.56 -16.94 -13.78
CA PRO A 59 -21.56 -17.86 -14.28
C PRO A 59 -21.82 -19.28 -13.76
N GLU A 60 -21.24 -20.28 -14.42
CA GLU A 60 -21.43 -21.70 -14.11
C GLU A 60 -20.83 -22.13 -12.76
N ARG A 61 -19.84 -21.36 -12.28
CA ARG A 61 -19.14 -21.57 -11.01
C ARG A 61 -18.67 -20.22 -10.44
N PRO A 62 -18.24 -20.14 -9.17
CA PRO A 62 -17.68 -18.91 -8.60
C PRO A 62 -16.55 -18.36 -9.48
N ILE A 63 -16.53 -17.04 -9.70
CA ILE A 63 -15.53 -16.40 -10.60
C ILE A 63 -14.11 -16.50 -10.05
N THR A 64 -13.94 -16.70 -8.75
CA THR A 64 -12.63 -16.98 -8.15
C THR A 64 -12.06 -18.34 -8.54
N GLU A 65 -12.89 -19.24 -9.06
CA GLU A 65 -12.47 -20.51 -9.62
C GLU A 65 -12.26 -20.42 -11.14
N MET A 66 -12.78 -19.37 -11.79
CA MET A 66 -12.67 -19.16 -13.23
C MET A 66 -11.36 -18.46 -13.61
N THR A 67 -10.81 -18.82 -14.76
CA THR A 67 -9.77 -18.07 -15.44
C THR A 67 -10.29 -16.70 -15.88
N ILE A 68 -9.39 -15.75 -16.04
CA ILE A 68 -9.72 -14.41 -16.54
C ILE A 68 -10.41 -14.50 -17.90
N GLY A 69 -9.93 -15.38 -18.80
CA GLY A 69 -10.54 -15.63 -20.10
C GLY A 69 -12.01 -16.07 -19.99
N GLU A 70 -12.29 -17.08 -19.16
CA GLU A 70 -13.67 -17.54 -18.91
C GLU A 70 -14.56 -16.41 -18.34
N VAL A 71 -14.01 -15.58 -17.44
CA VAL A 71 -14.75 -14.43 -16.87
C VAL A 71 -15.04 -13.38 -17.94
N LEU A 72 -14.07 -13.03 -18.79
CA LEU A 72 -14.23 -12.07 -19.88
C LEU A 72 -15.26 -12.54 -20.91
N GLU A 73 -15.28 -13.84 -21.22
CA GLU A 73 -16.29 -14.46 -22.06
C GLU A 73 -17.67 -14.37 -21.42
N TRP A 74 -17.81 -14.73 -20.15
CA TRP A 74 -19.07 -14.60 -19.42
C TRP A 74 -19.57 -13.15 -19.39
N GLN A 75 -18.68 -12.19 -19.08
CA GLN A 75 -18.97 -10.76 -19.11
C GLN A 75 -19.43 -10.30 -20.51
N ASN A 76 -18.85 -10.86 -21.58
CA ASN A 76 -19.28 -10.60 -22.94
C ASN A 76 -20.69 -11.16 -23.20
N ARG A 77 -21.00 -12.38 -22.76
CA ARG A 77 -22.34 -12.98 -22.91
C ARG A 77 -23.42 -12.14 -22.24
N ILE A 78 -23.22 -11.72 -20.99
CA ILE A 78 -24.21 -10.88 -20.29
C ILE A 78 -24.38 -9.51 -20.96
N ARG A 79 -23.30 -8.93 -21.50
CA ARG A 79 -23.36 -7.67 -22.25
C ARG A 79 -24.19 -7.84 -23.53
N THR A 80 -23.94 -8.90 -24.30
CA THR A 80 -24.72 -9.21 -25.51
C THR A 80 -26.20 -9.47 -25.18
N ALA A 81 -26.49 -10.02 -24.00
CA ALA A 81 -27.84 -10.22 -23.50
C ALA A 81 -28.50 -8.94 -22.92
N GLY A 82 -27.85 -7.77 -23.03
CA GLY A 82 -28.42 -6.48 -22.66
C GLY A 82 -28.16 -6.03 -21.21
N ALA A 83 -27.20 -6.63 -20.50
CA ALA A 83 -26.83 -6.17 -19.16
C ALA A 83 -26.31 -4.72 -19.18
N GLU A 84 -26.85 -3.85 -18.33
CA GLU A 84 -26.41 -2.45 -18.20
C GLU A 84 -24.97 -2.31 -17.68
N ALA A 85 -24.51 -3.28 -16.89
CA ALA A 85 -23.15 -3.34 -16.37
C ALA A 85 -22.63 -4.78 -16.37
N THR A 86 -21.32 -4.92 -16.44
CA THR A 86 -20.63 -6.23 -16.48
C THR A 86 -19.74 -6.47 -15.26
N ALA A 87 -19.87 -5.65 -14.22
CA ALA A 87 -18.95 -5.63 -13.09
C ALA A 87 -18.91 -6.96 -12.31
N VAL A 88 -17.68 -7.41 -11.98
CA VAL A 88 -17.43 -8.63 -11.21
C VAL A 88 -16.34 -8.44 -10.16
N GLY A 89 -16.36 -9.32 -9.17
CA GLY A 89 -15.33 -9.42 -8.15
C GLY A 89 -15.44 -8.35 -7.08
N ARG A 90 -14.53 -8.44 -6.12
CA ARG A 90 -14.50 -7.54 -4.95
C ARG A 90 -14.30 -6.08 -5.34
N PHE A 91 -13.65 -5.84 -6.47
CA PHE A 91 -13.33 -4.50 -6.98
C PHE A 91 -14.15 -4.13 -8.22
N GLN A 92 -15.23 -4.87 -8.49
CA GLN A 92 -16.23 -4.56 -9.54
C GLN A 92 -15.62 -4.26 -10.92
N PHE A 93 -14.65 -5.08 -11.35
CA PHE A 93 -14.04 -4.95 -12.67
C PHE A 93 -15.09 -5.13 -13.77
N VAL A 94 -15.35 -4.09 -14.55
CA VAL A 94 -16.12 -4.21 -15.80
C VAL A 94 -15.27 -4.85 -16.88
N ARG A 95 -15.92 -5.49 -17.87
CA ARG A 95 -15.24 -6.26 -18.92
C ARG A 95 -14.06 -5.53 -19.55
N ASP A 96 -14.30 -4.31 -20.02
CA ASP A 96 -13.29 -3.57 -20.78
C ASP A 96 -12.12 -3.11 -19.89
N THR A 97 -12.35 -2.91 -18.59
CA THR A 97 -11.29 -2.64 -17.62
C THR A 97 -10.46 -3.89 -17.34
N LEU A 98 -11.10 -5.04 -17.13
CA LEU A 98 -10.39 -6.31 -16.90
C LEU A 98 -9.53 -6.69 -18.12
N GLU A 99 -10.10 -6.58 -19.32
CA GLU A 99 -9.39 -6.81 -20.59
C GLU A 99 -8.19 -5.87 -20.73
N PHE A 100 -8.38 -4.57 -20.47
CA PHE A 100 -7.30 -3.59 -20.53
C PHE A 100 -6.18 -3.92 -19.55
N LEU A 101 -6.50 -4.18 -18.28
CA LEU A 101 -5.51 -4.44 -17.24
C LEU A 101 -4.68 -5.69 -17.56
N THR A 102 -5.33 -6.76 -18.01
CA THR A 102 -4.64 -8.02 -18.33
C THR A 102 -3.68 -7.87 -19.50
N ARG A 103 -4.06 -7.13 -20.55
CA ARG A 103 -3.15 -6.81 -21.66
C ARG A 103 -2.01 -5.88 -21.25
N ALA A 104 -2.32 -4.80 -20.54
CA ALA A 104 -1.34 -3.77 -20.20
C ALA A 104 -0.27 -4.25 -19.20
N TYR A 105 -0.60 -5.24 -18.37
CA TYR A 105 0.28 -5.78 -17.33
C TYR A 105 0.61 -7.26 -17.56
N GLU A 106 0.42 -7.74 -18.79
CA GLU A 106 0.80 -9.07 -19.26
C GLU A 106 0.32 -10.20 -18.32
N VAL A 107 -0.90 -10.07 -17.79
CA VAL A 107 -1.54 -11.11 -16.97
C VAL A 107 -2.21 -12.10 -17.92
N PRO A 108 -1.73 -13.36 -18.00
CA PRO A 108 -2.27 -14.33 -18.93
C PRO A 108 -3.76 -14.62 -18.69
N HIS A 109 -4.53 -14.83 -19.76
CA HIS A 109 -5.97 -15.11 -19.66
C HIS A 109 -6.29 -16.46 -19.03
N ASP A 110 -5.34 -17.40 -19.00
CA ASP A 110 -5.45 -18.68 -18.29
C ASP A 110 -5.17 -18.57 -16.77
N THR A 111 -4.83 -17.37 -16.28
CA THR A 111 -4.70 -17.09 -14.85
C THR A 111 -6.08 -17.10 -14.19
N LEU A 112 -6.21 -17.70 -13.01
CA LEU A 112 -7.44 -17.62 -12.20
C LEU A 112 -7.72 -16.19 -11.74
N LEU A 113 -8.98 -15.74 -11.82
CA LEU A 113 -9.44 -14.49 -11.21
C LEU A 113 -9.72 -14.67 -9.71
N ASP A 114 -8.80 -15.34 -9.01
CA ASP A 114 -8.87 -15.60 -7.59
C ASP A 114 -8.68 -14.31 -6.75
N ARG A 115 -8.73 -14.46 -5.41
CA ARG A 115 -8.50 -13.35 -4.48
C ARG A 115 -7.18 -12.62 -4.73
N ARG A 116 -6.10 -13.36 -4.98
CA ARG A 116 -4.76 -12.80 -5.16
C ARG A 116 -4.67 -12.00 -6.45
N THR A 117 -5.22 -12.52 -7.54
CA THR A 117 -5.27 -11.86 -8.85
C THR A 117 -6.13 -10.60 -8.79
N GLN A 118 -7.31 -10.66 -8.16
CA GLN A 118 -8.16 -9.48 -7.99
C GLN A 118 -7.46 -8.39 -7.17
N ASP A 119 -6.81 -8.74 -6.05
CA ASP A 119 -6.04 -7.79 -5.25
C ASP A 119 -4.87 -7.20 -6.04
N TYR A 120 -4.17 -8.01 -6.85
CA TYR A 120 -3.10 -7.54 -7.73
C TYR A 120 -3.61 -6.52 -8.76
N LEU A 121 -4.68 -6.83 -9.49
CA LEU A 121 -5.28 -5.94 -10.49
C LEU A 121 -5.82 -4.64 -9.86
N ALA A 122 -6.35 -4.72 -8.63
CA ALA A 122 -6.76 -3.52 -7.89
C ALA A 122 -5.56 -2.64 -7.52
N ARG A 123 -4.44 -3.23 -7.08
CA ARG A 123 -3.19 -2.48 -6.82
C ARG A 123 -2.62 -1.82 -8.06
N VAL A 124 -2.76 -2.46 -9.22
CA VAL A 124 -2.41 -1.84 -10.51
C VAL A 124 -3.21 -0.56 -10.73
N LEU A 125 -4.51 -0.57 -10.46
CA LEU A 125 -5.35 0.64 -10.53
C LEU A 125 -4.91 1.71 -9.52
N LEU A 126 -4.56 1.31 -8.29
CA LEU A 126 -3.99 2.23 -7.30
C LEU A 126 -2.71 2.89 -7.80
N HIS A 127 -1.80 2.10 -8.38
CA HIS A 127 -0.54 2.59 -8.93
C HIS A 127 -0.76 3.61 -10.04
N ARG A 128 -1.71 3.37 -10.96
CA ARG A 128 -2.04 4.31 -12.04
C ARG A 128 -2.51 5.68 -11.55
N CYS A 129 -3.05 5.77 -10.34
CA CYS A 129 -3.49 7.02 -9.71
C CYS A 129 -2.44 7.66 -8.79
N GLY A 130 -1.23 7.11 -8.70
CA GLY A 130 -0.18 7.65 -7.82
C GLY A 130 -0.33 7.27 -6.34
N PHE A 131 -1.06 6.20 -6.02
CA PHE A 131 -1.26 5.80 -4.62
C PHE A 131 0.06 5.57 -3.87
N TYR A 132 1.05 4.99 -4.55
CA TYR A 132 2.35 4.65 -3.98
C TYR A 132 3.38 5.79 -4.03
N ALA A 133 2.99 6.96 -4.55
CA ALA A 133 3.82 8.16 -4.58
C ALA A 133 3.47 9.07 -3.37
N PRO A 134 4.40 9.31 -2.43
CA PRO A 134 4.18 10.18 -1.27
C PRO A 134 3.75 11.61 -1.62
N GLU A 135 4.25 12.12 -2.74
CA GLU A 135 4.02 13.46 -3.25
C GLU A 135 2.68 13.64 -3.96
N THR A 136 1.96 12.56 -4.29
CA THR A 136 0.65 12.69 -4.96
C THR A 136 -0.36 13.36 -4.03
N PRO A 137 -0.93 14.52 -4.41
CA PRO A 137 -1.90 15.24 -3.60
C PRO A 137 -3.14 14.37 -3.33
N ILE A 138 -3.63 14.36 -2.09
CA ILE A 138 -4.76 13.49 -1.68
C ILE A 138 -6.02 13.74 -2.53
N GLY A 139 -6.31 15.01 -2.86
CA GLY A 139 -7.45 15.37 -3.69
C GLY A 139 -7.37 14.77 -5.09
N GLU A 140 -6.22 14.89 -5.74
CA GLU A 140 -5.97 14.33 -7.09
C GLU A 140 -6.00 12.80 -7.08
N LEU A 141 -5.36 12.18 -6.08
CA LEU A 141 -5.39 10.74 -5.86
C LEU A 141 -6.84 10.25 -5.72
N GLY A 142 -7.60 10.85 -4.82
CA GLY A 142 -8.99 10.48 -4.57
C GLY A 142 -9.90 10.65 -5.77
N ASP A 143 -9.78 11.76 -6.52
CA ASP A 143 -10.58 12.00 -7.73
C ASP A 143 -10.22 11.04 -8.88
N CYS A 144 -8.94 10.64 -8.98
CA CYS A 144 -8.52 9.58 -9.92
C CYS A 144 -9.14 8.24 -9.54
N LEU A 145 -9.09 7.86 -8.26
CA LEU A 145 -9.65 6.61 -7.75
C LEU A 145 -11.19 6.58 -7.87
N ALA A 146 -11.87 7.71 -7.67
CA ALA A 146 -13.30 7.87 -7.94
C ALA A 146 -13.66 7.76 -9.43
N GLY A 147 -12.67 7.93 -10.32
CA GLY A 147 -12.77 7.58 -11.74
C GLY A 147 -12.49 6.12 -12.07
N THR A 148 -12.31 5.27 -11.06
CA THR A 148 -12.16 3.82 -11.19
C THR A 148 -13.30 3.07 -10.51
N TRP A 149 -13.67 3.48 -9.29
CA TRP A 149 -14.70 2.85 -8.47
C TRP A 149 -15.89 3.79 -8.25
N ALA A 150 -17.06 3.37 -8.71
CA ALA A 150 -18.25 4.21 -8.74
C ALA A 150 -18.83 4.49 -7.35
N ALA A 151 -18.55 3.65 -6.36
CA ALA A 151 -18.98 3.84 -4.98
C ALA A 151 -18.15 4.89 -4.22
N LEU A 152 -17.02 5.35 -4.77
CA LEU A 152 -16.22 6.42 -4.18
C LEU A 152 -16.80 7.81 -4.53
N PRO A 153 -16.78 8.76 -3.58
CA PRO A 153 -17.08 10.16 -3.86
C PRO A 153 -15.89 10.85 -4.54
N MET A 154 -16.17 11.83 -5.39
CA MET A 154 -15.21 12.88 -5.74
C MET A 154 -14.79 13.61 -4.46
N LEU A 155 -13.50 13.84 -4.29
CA LEU A 155 -12.92 14.58 -3.17
C LEU A 155 -12.86 16.08 -3.44
N THR A 156 -12.76 16.50 -4.70
CA THR A 156 -12.64 17.93 -5.01
C THR A 156 -13.69 18.42 -6.00
N GLY A 157 -13.69 19.73 -6.23
CA GLY A 157 -14.55 20.38 -7.22
C GLY A 157 -16.03 20.47 -6.83
N PRO A 158 -16.88 20.95 -7.78
CA PRO A 158 -18.30 21.20 -7.53
C PRO A 158 -19.12 19.92 -7.27
N ASN A 159 -18.59 18.76 -7.67
CA ASN A 159 -19.24 17.45 -7.46
C ASN A 159 -18.67 16.71 -6.23
N ARG A 160 -17.94 17.39 -5.34
CA ARG A 160 -17.42 16.76 -4.11
C ARG A 160 -18.53 16.05 -3.36
N GLY A 161 -18.28 14.80 -2.95
CA GLY A 161 -19.25 13.95 -2.28
C GLY A 161 -20.12 13.11 -3.21
N GLU A 162 -20.17 13.42 -4.50
CA GLU A 162 -20.92 12.64 -5.50
C GLU A 162 -20.04 11.58 -6.16
N SER A 163 -20.65 10.49 -6.63
CA SER A 163 -19.96 9.56 -7.53
C SER A 163 -19.65 10.25 -8.85
N ARG A 164 -18.45 10.00 -9.41
CA ARG A 164 -18.12 10.41 -10.78
C ARG A 164 -19.11 9.86 -11.82
N TYR A 165 -19.79 8.75 -11.49
CA TYR A 165 -20.71 8.05 -12.37
C TYR A 165 -22.18 8.32 -12.05
N LYS A 166 -22.48 9.37 -11.25
CA LYS A 166 -23.86 9.79 -10.97
C LYS A 166 -24.67 9.89 -12.27
N GLY A 167 -25.87 9.31 -12.26
CA GLY A 167 -26.76 9.26 -13.44
C GLY A 167 -26.50 8.09 -14.40
N ARG A 168 -25.56 7.18 -14.10
CA ARG A 168 -25.35 5.92 -14.85
C ARG A 168 -25.59 4.72 -13.95
N ALA A 169 -26.35 3.71 -14.41
CA ALA A 169 -26.55 2.42 -13.74
C ALA A 169 -26.76 2.53 -12.20
N ASN A 170 -27.60 3.48 -11.79
CA ASN A 170 -27.90 3.81 -10.37
C ASN A 170 -26.67 4.03 -9.46
N ASN A 171 -25.53 4.45 -10.02
CA ASN A 171 -24.30 4.68 -9.27
C ASN A 171 -24.43 5.91 -8.35
N HIS A 172 -23.97 5.75 -7.12
CA HIS A 172 -23.91 6.78 -6.09
C HIS A 172 -22.73 6.53 -5.16
N ALA A 173 -22.18 7.59 -4.57
CA ALA A 173 -21.15 7.46 -3.55
C ALA A 173 -21.75 6.75 -2.33
N ARG A 174 -21.01 5.79 -1.77
CA ARG A 174 -21.41 4.98 -0.61
C ARG A 174 -20.59 5.28 0.65
N THR A 175 -19.74 6.29 0.56
CA THR A 175 -18.94 6.81 1.66
C THR A 175 -18.73 8.31 1.45
N SER A 176 -18.13 8.99 2.42
CA SER A 176 -17.90 10.43 2.37
C SER A 176 -16.46 10.78 1.95
N PRO A 177 -16.22 11.99 1.40
CA PRO A 177 -14.88 12.47 1.10
C PRO A 177 -13.93 12.43 2.31
N GLU A 178 -14.45 12.67 3.51
CA GLU A 178 -13.68 12.68 4.76
C GLU A 178 -13.16 11.28 5.10
N VAL A 179 -13.98 10.24 4.95
CA VAL A 179 -13.56 8.84 5.17
C VAL A 179 -12.46 8.45 4.20
N VAL A 180 -12.65 8.74 2.91
CA VAL A 180 -11.65 8.43 1.87
C VAL A 180 -10.35 9.20 2.14
N THR A 181 -10.44 10.50 2.44
CA THR A 181 -9.29 11.35 2.78
C THR A 181 -8.52 10.76 3.95
N ALA A 182 -9.21 10.37 5.03
CA ALA A 182 -8.58 9.81 6.22
C ALA A 182 -7.80 8.52 5.90
N VAL A 183 -8.40 7.58 5.15
CA VAL A 183 -7.74 6.32 4.76
C VAL A 183 -6.54 6.57 3.84
N LEU A 184 -6.65 7.50 2.89
CA LEU A 184 -5.55 7.85 1.99
C LEU A 184 -4.40 8.58 2.71
N SER A 185 -4.70 9.35 3.75
CA SER A 185 -3.71 10.16 4.47
C SER A 185 -2.78 9.31 5.33
N VAL A 186 -3.22 8.13 5.77
CA VAL A 186 -2.42 7.18 6.55
C VAL A 186 -1.77 6.09 5.69
N ARG A 187 -1.85 6.19 4.36
CA ARG A 187 -1.31 5.17 3.45
C ARG A 187 0.20 5.02 3.55
N PHE A 188 0.91 6.01 4.06
CA PHE A 188 2.31 5.89 4.42
C PHE A 188 2.42 6.01 5.94
N ALA A 189 2.66 4.90 6.62
CA ALA A 189 3.16 4.94 7.98
C ALA A 189 4.69 4.79 7.93
N PRO A 190 5.43 5.44 8.84
CA PRO A 190 6.81 5.04 9.08
C PRO A 190 6.81 3.54 9.40
N ASP A 191 7.73 2.79 8.79
CA ASP A 191 7.85 1.36 9.03
C ASP A 191 7.89 1.13 10.55
N ALA A 192 7.10 0.18 11.04
CA ALA A 192 7.07 -0.16 12.47
C ALA A 192 8.49 -0.49 12.97
N LEU A 193 9.36 -1.03 12.11
CA LEU A 193 10.78 -1.22 12.39
C LEU A 193 11.54 0.10 12.53
N THR A 194 11.29 1.09 11.68
CA THR A 194 11.86 2.43 11.81
C THR A 194 11.37 3.16 13.06
N VAL A 195 10.08 3.02 13.42
CA VAL A 195 9.53 3.57 14.66
C VAL A 195 10.15 2.90 15.89
N ALA A 196 10.27 1.57 15.88
CA ALA A 196 10.90 0.81 16.95
C ALA A 196 12.41 1.13 17.08
N ALA A 197 13.12 1.27 15.96
CA ALA A 197 14.53 1.63 15.93
C ALA A 197 14.77 3.05 16.46
N ARG A 198 13.90 4.01 16.13
CA ARG A 198 13.94 5.37 16.70
C ARG A 198 13.69 5.34 18.21
N GLY A 199 12.67 4.61 18.66
CA GLY A 199 12.39 4.44 20.09
C GLY A 199 13.56 3.83 20.86
N ALA A 200 14.20 2.79 20.31
CA ALA A 200 15.39 2.18 20.91
C ALA A 200 16.59 3.14 20.95
N SER A 201 16.80 3.94 19.89
CA SER A 201 17.86 4.96 19.84
C SER A 201 17.65 6.07 20.87
N ASP A 202 16.41 6.55 21.03
CA ASP A 202 16.08 7.61 21.97
C ASP A 202 16.16 7.14 23.42
N ILE A 203 15.78 5.88 23.71
CA ILE A 203 16.04 5.24 25.02
C ILE A 203 17.55 5.13 25.29
N GLY A 204 18.33 4.70 24.30
CA GLY A 204 19.79 4.59 24.41
C GLY A 204 20.48 5.93 24.67
N ARG A 205 20.01 7.01 24.03
CA ARG A 205 20.45 8.38 24.31
C ARG A 205 20.08 8.82 25.72
N GLY A 206 18.83 8.61 26.14
CA GLY A 206 18.38 8.95 27.49
C GLY A 206 19.15 8.22 28.60
N VAL A 207 19.52 6.96 28.39
CA VAL A 207 20.38 6.19 29.30
C VAL A 207 21.82 6.73 29.30
N SER A 208 22.37 7.06 28.13
CA SER A 208 23.72 7.66 28.03
C SER A 208 23.81 9.02 28.72
N ASP A 209 22.78 9.85 28.60
CA ASP A 209 22.68 11.16 29.28
C ASP A 209 22.54 11.00 30.80
N LEU A 210 21.91 9.92 31.26
CA LEU A 210 21.81 9.58 32.68
C LEU A 210 23.15 9.10 33.27
N LEU A 211 23.96 8.44 32.44
CA LEU A 211 25.27 7.89 32.80
C LEU A 211 26.43 8.86 32.54
N ALA A 212 26.17 9.99 31.87
CA ALA A 212 27.17 11.02 31.66
C ALA A 212 27.62 11.61 33.02
N PRO A 213 28.93 11.78 33.24
CA PRO A 213 29.44 12.29 34.51
C PRO A 213 28.92 13.71 34.73
N ARG A 214 28.01 13.87 35.70
CA ARG A 214 27.58 15.19 36.14
C ARG A 214 28.74 15.88 36.83
N GLU A 215 29.13 17.03 36.32
CA GLU A 215 30.09 17.92 36.99
C GLU A 215 29.58 18.22 38.40
N ARG A 216 30.41 17.94 39.42
CA ARG A 216 30.06 18.23 40.81
C ARG A 216 29.94 19.75 40.95
N VAL A 217 28.73 20.25 41.06
CA VAL A 217 28.49 21.60 41.59
C VAL A 217 29.04 21.61 43.02
N GLY A 218 30.13 22.38 43.22
CA GLY A 218 30.92 22.36 44.44
C GLY A 218 30.10 22.65 45.71
N LEU A 219 30.37 21.88 46.76
CA LEU A 219 29.99 22.25 48.12
C LEU A 219 30.77 23.52 48.51
N GLY A 220 30.10 24.66 48.46
CA GLY A 220 30.57 25.92 49.02
C GLY A 220 29.55 26.47 50.00
N ALA A 221 29.46 25.89 51.20
CA ALA A 221 28.81 26.51 52.35
C ALA A 221 29.57 26.10 53.62
N VAL A 222 30.58 26.89 53.97
CA VAL A 222 31.25 26.85 55.27
C VAL A 222 30.28 27.44 56.28
N ILE A 223 29.81 26.62 57.21
CA ILE A 223 29.08 27.10 58.39
C ILE A 223 30.16 27.57 59.37
N SER A 224 30.28 28.89 59.61
CA SER A 224 31.10 29.41 60.70
C SER A 224 30.26 29.53 61.97
N GLU A 225 30.67 28.83 63.03
CA GLU A 225 30.27 29.14 64.40
C GLU A 225 30.80 30.52 64.79
N ALA A 226 29.92 31.54 64.84
CA ALA A 226 30.11 32.73 65.66
C ALA A 226 28.85 33.62 65.62
N SER A 227 27.86 33.30 66.46
CA SER A 227 27.00 34.33 67.04
C SER A 227 26.43 33.86 68.37
N PHE A 228 27.27 34.03 69.39
CA PHE A 228 26.84 34.28 70.75
C PHE A 228 27.59 35.53 71.21
N ARG A 229 26.89 36.66 71.37
CA ARG A 229 27.08 37.62 72.48
C ARG A 229 26.10 38.80 72.40
N ARG A 230 25.25 38.82 73.44
CA ARG A 230 24.51 39.92 74.08
C ARG A 230 23.28 40.48 73.39
#